data_AF-A0A7S3ACY2-F1
#
_entry.id   AF-A0A7S3ACY2-F1
#
_cell.length_a   1.000
_cell.length_b   1.000
_cell.length_c   1.000
_cell.angle_alpha   90.00
_cell.angle_beta   90.00
_cell.angle_gamma   90.00
#
_symmetry.space_group_name_H-M   'P 1'
#
loop_
_entity.id
_entity.type
_entity.pdbx_description
1 polymer ?
#
loop_
_entity_poly.entity_id
_entity_poly.type
_entity_poly.pdbx_seq_one_letter_code
_entity_poly.pdbx_strand_id
1 'polypeptide(L)'
;SAAAPPPRAAPKKQLGCFWFSCKGPRSALTLASKAGFYGTPLLRVLSYSPAHMWHIFAPTELSVFNYKVLWIQSGFCVLLAIMVDVITPPDLGEAQEDRQAVVLLAADSLKGLVAFIVGGFVTNVVATWKQRRTNYASLIGTSRNLLIQISSIVALTTADAAAEEQAVVREMRATLGRYVLLACEIAILKARGEMDSAAARVHLLKERLVLPEEWERMVQ
;
A
#
# COMPACT_ATOMS: atom_id res chain seq x y z
N SER A 1 71.77 -0.35 5.65
CA SER A 1 70.65 -0.65 4.74
C SER A 1 69.94 -1.87 5.28
N ALA A 2 68.84 -1.67 6.02
CA ALA A 2 68.07 -2.75 6.64
C ALA A 2 66.82 -3.01 5.76
N ALA A 3 66.72 -4.22 5.22
CA ALA A 3 65.66 -4.62 4.31
C ALA A 3 64.30 -4.68 5.03
N ALA A 4 63.29 -4.04 4.44
CA ALA A 4 61.93 -4.02 4.94
C ALA A 4 61.29 -5.42 4.87
N PRO A 5 60.57 -5.87 5.91
CA PRO A 5 59.93 -7.18 5.93
C PRO A 5 58.75 -7.26 4.96
N PRO A 6 58.49 -8.44 4.35
CA PRO A 6 57.42 -8.61 3.37
C PRO A 6 56.02 -8.54 4.03
N PRO A 7 55.00 -8.10 3.26
CA PRO A 7 53.65 -7.93 3.76
C PRO A 7 53.00 -9.29 4.09
N ARG A 8 52.39 -9.38 5.29
CA ARG A 8 51.63 -10.55 5.74
C ARG A 8 50.41 -10.77 4.84
N ALA A 9 50.31 -11.97 4.27
CA ALA A 9 49.15 -12.40 3.50
C ALA A 9 47.88 -12.40 4.37
N ALA A 10 46.87 -11.65 3.94
CA ALA A 10 45.58 -11.59 4.61
C ALA A 10 44.83 -12.93 4.49
N PRO A 11 44.16 -13.40 5.56
CA PRO A 11 43.43 -14.66 5.55
C PRO A 11 42.23 -14.57 4.57
N LYS A 12 42.17 -15.51 3.63
CA LYS A 12 41.01 -15.71 2.75
C LYS A 12 39.82 -16.20 3.59
N LYS A 13 39.01 -15.26 4.10
CA LYS A 13 37.70 -15.58 4.71
C LYS A 13 36.77 -16.07 3.61
N GLN A 14 36.46 -17.37 3.63
CA GLN A 14 35.37 -17.94 2.84
C GLN A 14 34.06 -17.28 3.27
N LEU A 15 33.53 -16.39 2.43
CA LEU A 15 32.20 -15.82 2.57
C LEU A 15 31.19 -16.91 2.25
N GLY A 16 30.71 -17.61 3.28
CA GLY A 16 29.56 -18.49 3.18
C GLY A 16 28.34 -17.70 2.74
N CYS A 17 27.95 -17.83 1.47
CA CYS A 17 26.66 -17.36 0.98
C CYS A 17 25.58 -18.29 1.52
N PHE A 18 24.96 -17.94 2.64
CA PHE A 18 23.75 -18.62 3.11
C PHE A 18 22.58 -18.22 2.21
N TRP A 19 22.30 -19.05 1.21
CA TRP A 19 21.06 -19.01 0.44
C TRP A 19 19.99 -19.78 1.21
N PHE A 20 19.14 -19.10 1.96
CA PHE A 20 17.83 -19.65 2.32
C PHE A 20 16.97 -19.68 1.05
N SER A 21 17.11 -20.74 0.26
CA SER A 21 16.27 -21.01 -0.89
C SER A 21 14.99 -21.69 -0.41
N CYS A 22 14.05 -20.90 0.10
CA CYS A 22 12.67 -21.33 0.19
C CYS A 22 12.12 -21.36 -1.25
N LYS A 23 12.18 -22.53 -1.90
CA LYS A 23 11.45 -22.79 -3.15
C LYS A 23 9.95 -22.88 -2.82
N GLY A 24 9.29 -21.72 -2.76
CA GLY A 24 7.85 -21.56 -2.46
C GLY A 24 7.52 -20.09 -2.20
N PRO A 25 6.24 -19.70 -2.27
CA PRO A 25 5.74 -18.52 -2.98
C PRO A 25 6.40 -17.18 -2.55
N ARG A 26 6.72 -16.35 -3.54
CA ARG A 26 7.17 -14.94 -3.49
C ARG A 26 7.42 -14.39 -2.07
N SER A 27 8.68 -14.38 -1.66
CA SER A 27 9.12 -13.84 -0.37
C SER A 27 8.67 -12.38 -0.19
N ALA A 28 7.97 -12.08 0.91
CA ALA A 28 7.46 -10.75 1.23
C ALA A 28 8.56 -9.69 1.40
N LEU A 29 9.73 -10.16 1.83
CA LEU A 29 10.91 -9.37 2.10
C LEU A 29 12.11 -10.17 1.65
N THR A 30 12.85 -9.64 0.68
CA THR A 30 14.13 -10.22 0.27
C THR A 30 15.22 -9.34 0.81
N LEU A 31 15.98 -9.88 1.77
CA LEU A 31 17.15 -9.23 2.36
C LEU A 31 18.39 -9.87 1.74
N ALA A 32 19.34 -9.04 1.30
CA ALA A 32 20.68 -9.51 0.98
C ALA A 32 21.69 -8.84 1.91
N SER A 33 22.56 -9.67 2.48
CA SER A 33 23.73 -9.20 3.20
C SER A 33 24.84 -8.94 2.17
N LYS A 34 25.28 -7.68 2.06
CA LYS A 34 26.51 -7.34 1.34
C LYS A 34 27.53 -6.81 2.35
N ALA A 35 28.81 -7.12 2.13
CA ALA A 35 29.88 -6.51 2.89
C ALA A 35 29.80 -4.98 2.72
N GLY A 36 29.56 -4.27 3.82
CA GLY A 36 29.58 -2.82 3.85
C GLY A 36 31.00 -2.27 3.72
N PHE A 37 31.12 -0.96 3.54
CA PHE A 37 32.39 -0.25 3.35
C PHE A 37 33.42 -0.48 4.47
N TYR A 38 32.99 -0.89 5.68
CA TYR A 38 33.87 -1.16 6.83
C TYR A 38 33.93 -2.64 7.22
N GLY A 39 33.55 -3.55 6.32
CA GLY A 39 33.50 -4.99 6.63
C GLY A 39 32.37 -5.40 7.58
N THR A 40 31.54 -4.46 8.03
CA THR A 40 30.28 -4.75 8.70
C THR A 40 29.24 -5.19 7.65
N PRO A 41 28.59 -6.35 7.83
CA PRO A 41 27.55 -6.78 6.91
C PRO A 41 26.36 -5.80 6.97
N LEU A 42 26.12 -5.10 5.87
CA LEU A 42 24.95 -4.24 5.72
C LEU A 42 23.82 -5.06 5.13
N LEU A 43 22.76 -5.22 5.91
CA LEU A 43 21.50 -5.81 5.46
C LEU A 43 20.81 -4.83 4.52
N ARG A 44 20.78 -5.15 3.23
CA ARG A 44 20.07 -4.38 2.21
C ARG A 44 18.76 -5.07 1.87
N VAL A 45 17.66 -4.33 1.98
CA VAL A 45 16.36 -4.76 1.46
C VAL A 45 16.44 -4.69 -0.07
N LEU A 46 16.38 -5.83 -0.75
CA LEU A 46 16.39 -5.92 -2.21
C LEU A 46 14.99 -5.74 -2.79
N SER A 47 13.99 -6.35 -2.16
CA SER A 47 12.59 -6.19 -2.53
C SER A 47 11.71 -6.24 -1.30
N TYR A 48 10.74 -5.33 -1.27
CA TYR A 48 9.72 -5.23 -0.23
C TYR A 48 8.36 -5.26 -0.91
N SER A 49 7.58 -6.31 -0.65
CA SER A 49 6.19 -6.41 -1.10
C SER A 49 5.30 -6.24 0.13
N PRO A 50 4.79 -5.02 0.41
CA PRO A 50 3.97 -4.78 1.60
C PRO A 50 2.77 -5.72 1.67
N ALA A 51 2.15 -6.03 0.53
CA ALA A 51 1.01 -6.96 0.44
C ALA A 51 1.29 -8.36 1.02
N HIS A 52 2.52 -8.86 0.92
CA HIS A 52 2.88 -10.21 1.38
C HIS A 52 3.28 -10.27 2.85
N MET A 53 3.76 -9.16 3.41
CA MET A 53 4.20 -9.12 4.82
C MET A 53 3.01 -9.19 5.78
N TRP A 54 1.86 -8.67 5.34
CA TRP A 54 0.61 -8.78 6.09
C TRP A 54 0.07 -10.21 6.15
N HIS A 55 0.38 -11.10 5.20
CA HIS A 55 -0.02 -12.51 5.28
C HIS A 55 0.73 -13.30 6.36
N ILE A 56 1.88 -12.79 6.84
CA ILE A 56 2.64 -13.41 7.93
C ILE A 56 2.05 -13.01 9.30
N PHE A 57 1.54 -11.78 9.42
CA PHE A 57 1.02 -11.23 10.68
C PHE A 57 -0.51 -11.24 10.79
N ALA A 58 -1.22 -11.38 9.68
CA ALA A 58 -2.64 -11.68 9.64
C ALA A 58 -2.78 -13.10 9.08
N PRO A 59 -3.21 -14.09 9.88
CA PRO A 59 -3.54 -15.42 9.37
C PRO A 59 -4.38 -15.28 8.10
N THR A 60 -4.02 -16.01 7.05
CA THR A 60 -4.80 -16.09 5.79
C THR A 60 -6.27 -16.46 6.01
N GLU A 61 -6.60 -17.01 7.18
CA GLU A 61 -7.95 -17.36 7.61
C GLU A 61 -8.74 -16.22 8.27
N LEU A 62 -8.11 -15.06 8.50
CA LEU A 62 -8.79 -13.82 8.87
C LEU A 62 -9.07 -12.92 7.66
N SER A 63 -9.01 -13.48 6.43
CA SER A 63 -9.72 -12.89 5.31
C SER A 63 -11.22 -12.95 5.61
N VAL A 64 -11.68 -11.88 6.26
CA VAL A 64 -13.08 -11.54 6.52
C VAL A 64 -13.89 -11.91 5.27
N PHE A 65 -14.59 -13.04 5.37
CA PHE A 65 -15.54 -13.62 4.43
C PHE A 65 -15.13 -13.56 2.94
N ASN A 66 -14.78 -14.73 2.39
CA ASN A 66 -14.81 -14.95 0.95
C ASN A 66 -16.19 -14.52 0.43
N TYR A 67 -16.26 -13.35 -0.24
CA TYR A 67 -17.51 -12.70 -0.62
C TYR A 67 -18.48 -13.66 -1.32
N LYS A 68 -17.95 -14.66 -2.04
CA LYS A 68 -18.74 -15.72 -2.67
C LYS A 68 -19.54 -16.56 -1.67
N VAL A 69 -18.92 -17.01 -0.58
CA VAL A 69 -19.59 -17.80 0.48
C VAL A 69 -20.64 -16.95 1.19
N LEU A 70 -20.36 -15.66 1.34
CA LEU A 70 -21.24 -14.71 2.00
C LEU A 70 -22.49 -14.38 1.17
N TRP A 71 -22.34 -14.09 -0.13
CA TRP A 71 -23.47 -13.89 -1.04
C TRP A 71 -24.38 -15.12 -1.13
N ILE A 72 -23.80 -16.32 -1.09
CA ILE A 72 -24.57 -17.58 -1.05
C ILE A 72 -25.39 -17.67 0.24
N GLN A 73 -24.80 -17.32 1.39
CA GLN A 73 -25.49 -17.39 2.68
C GLN A 73 -26.57 -16.31 2.82
N SER A 74 -26.32 -15.07 2.37
CA SER A 74 -27.32 -14.00 2.36
C SER A 74 -28.47 -14.29 1.42
N GLY A 75 -28.18 -14.80 0.21
CA GLY A 75 -29.19 -15.23 -0.74
C GLY A 75 -30.05 -16.37 -0.19
N PHE A 76 -29.44 -17.32 0.53
CA PHE A 76 -30.15 -18.40 1.21
C PHE A 76 -31.11 -17.91 2.30
N CYS A 77 -30.68 -16.95 3.13
CA CYS A 77 -31.55 -16.34 4.16
C CYS A 77 -32.76 -15.61 3.57
N VAL A 78 -32.58 -14.86 2.47
CA VAL A 78 -33.67 -14.16 1.78
C VAL A 78 -34.65 -15.16 1.16
N LEU A 79 -34.15 -16.23 0.54
CA LEU A 79 -34.98 -17.30 0.01
C LEU A 79 -35.82 -17.99 1.10
N LEU A 80 -35.24 -18.25 2.28
CA LEU A 80 -35.99 -18.81 3.40
C LEU A 80 -37.10 -17.86 3.90
N ALA A 81 -36.84 -16.56 3.98
CA ALA A 81 -37.84 -15.58 4.38
C ALA A 81 -39.03 -15.54 3.40
N ILE A 82 -38.76 -15.58 2.08
CA ILE A 82 -39.80 -15.65 1.04
C ILE A 82 -40.59 -16.96 1.15
N MET A 83 -39.91 -18.09 1.38
CA MET A 83 -40.56 -19.39 1.52
C MET A 83 -41.51 -19.43 2.73
N VAL A 84 -41.13 -18.83 3.86
CA VAL A 84 -42.00 -18.74 5.03
C VAL A 84 -43.24 -17.90 4.74
N ASP A 85 -43.08 -16.76 4.06
CA ASP A 85 -44.20 -15.87 3.68
C ASP A 85 -45.21 -16.55 2.74
N VAL A 86 -44.72 -17.34 1.78
CA VAL A 86 -45.56 -18.09 0.83
C VAL A 86 -46.32 -19.24 1.50
N ILE A 87 -45.78 -19.84 2.57
CA ILE A 87 -46.35 -21.03 3.21
C ILE A 87 -47.42 -20.69 4.24
N THR A 88 -47.47 -19.46 4.78
CA THR A 88 -48.49 -19.05 5.77
C THR A 88 -49.74 -18.44 5.12
N PRO A 89 -50.86 -19.18 4.98
CA PRO A 89 -52.09 -18.64 4.42
C PRO A 89 -52.75 -17.60 5.35
N PRO A 90 -53.44 -16.59 4.80
CA PRO A 90 -53.94 -15.44 5.57
C PRO A 90 -55.17 -15.71 6.46
N ASP A 91 -55.80 -16.90 6.39
CA ASP A 91 -57.23 -17.04 6.71
C ASP A 91 -57.56 -18.09 7.80
N LEU A 92 -56.95 -17.98 8.99
CA LEU A 92 -57.41 -18.70 10.19
C LEU A 92 -57.69 -17.73 11.35
N GLY A 93 -58.97 -17.64 11.74
CA GLY A 93 -59.54 -16.67 12.67
C GLY A 93 -59.38 -16.95 14.16
N GLU A 94 -58.73 -18.04 14.58
CA GLU A 94 -58.45 -18.35 16.01
C GLU A 94 -56.94 -18.32 16.37
N ALA A 95 -56.06 -18.12 15.39
CA ALA A 95 -54.61 -18.24 15.55
C ALA A 95 -53.91 -16.92 15.95
N GLN A 96 -54.49 -16.14 16.86
CA GLN A 96 -53.92 -14.83 17.25
C GLN A 96 -52.58 -14.97 18.01
N GLU A 97 -52.44 -16.01 18.85
CA GLU A 97 -51.18 -16.31 19.54
C GLU A 97 -50.10 -16.81 18.57
N ASP A 98 -50.46 -17.67 17.61
CA ASP A 98 -49.53 -18.15 16.58
C ASP A 98 -49.04 -17.03 15.65
N ARG A 99 -49.93 -16.06 15.31
CA ARG A 99 -49.54 -14.86 14.54
C ARG A 99 -48.51 -14.02 15.30
N GLN A 100 -48.64 -13.88 16.62
CA GLN A 100 -47.65 -13.14 17.42
C GLN A 100 -46.30 -13.85 17.43
N ALA A 101 -46.27 -15.18 17.53
CA ALA A 101 -45.03 -15.96 17.46
C ALA A 101 -44.32 -15.79 16.10
N VAL A 102 -45.07 -15.82 15.00
CA VAL A 102 -44.51 -15.60 13.64
C VAL A 102 -43.96 -14.18 13.48
N VAL A 103 -44.67 -13.16 13.98
CA VAL A 103 -44.21 -11.76 13.93
C VAL A 103 -42.93 -11.56 14.74
N LEU A 104 -42.82 -12.18 15.92
CA LEU A 104 -41.60 -12.11 16.73
C LEU A 104 -40.42 -12.79 16.03
N LEU A 105 -40.63 -13.96 15.43
CA LEU A 105 -39.61 -14.66 14.65
C LEU A 105 -39.16 -13.82 13.44
N ALA A 106 -40.11 -13.21 12.72
CA ALA A 106 -39.82 -12.32 11.60
C ALA A 106 -39.03 -11.09 12.06
N ALA A 107 -39.40 -10.48 13.19
CA ALA A 107 -38.69 -9.35 13.77
C ALA A 107 -37.25 -9.71 14.14
N ASP A 108 -37.01 -10.89 14.70
CA ASP A 108 -35.66 -11.35 15.05
C ASP A 108 -34.82 -11.65 13.79
N SER A 109 -35.43 -12.22 12.75
CA SER A 109 -34.75 -12.42 11.46
C SER A 109 -34.37 -11.08 10.80
N LEU A 110 -35.24 -10.07 10.91
CA LEU A 110 -34.97 -8.72 10.40
C LEU A 110 -33.84 -8.04 11.17
N LYS A 111 -33.79 -8.18 12.51
CA LYS A 111 -32.67 -7.69 13.32
C LYS A 111 -31.36 -8.34 12.87
N GLY A 112 -31.37 -9.65 12.61
CA GLY A 112 -30.21 -10.37 12.08
C GLY A 112 -29.76 -9.84 10.72
N LEU A 113 -30.70 -9.62 9.80
CA LEU A 113 -30.42 -9.07 8.47
C LEU A 113 -29.87 -7.64 8.54
N VAL A 114 -30.45 -6.78 9.39
CA VAL A 114 -29.98 -5.40 9.59
C VAL A 114 -28.58 -5.40 10.19
N ALA A 115 -28.33 -6.19 11.25
CA ALA A 115 -27.00 -6.32 11.85
C ALA A 115 -25.98 -6.81 10.83
N PHE A 116 -26.38 -7.71 9.94
CA PHE A 116 -25.55 -8.22 8.86
C PHE A 116 -25.23 -7.16 7.79
N ILE A 117 -26.23 -6.43 7.30
CA ILE A 117 -26.02 -5.35 6.31
C ILE A 117 -25.11 -4.27 6.89
N VAL A 118 -25.34 -3.87 8.14
CA VAL A 118 -24.51 -2.88 8.84
C VAL A 118 -23.09 -3.42 9.03
N GLY A 119 -22.93 -4.69 9.43
CA GLY A 119 -21.63 -5.35 9.55
C GLY A 119 -20.86 -5.41 8.22
N GLY A 120 -21.54 -5.75 7.13
CA GLY A 120 -20.97 -5.75 5.77
C GLY A 120 -20.54 -4.36 5.31
N PHE A 121 -21.36 -3.34 5.60
CA PHE A 121 -21.02 -1.95 5.29
C PHE A 121 -19.79 -1.48 6.06
N VAL A 122 -19.77 -1.69 7.39
CA VAL A 122 -18.64 -1.30 8.24
C VAL A 122 -17.34 -2.00 7.82
N THR A 123 -17.38 -3.30 7.55
CA THR A 123 -16.19 -4.05 7.09
C THR A 123 -15.68 -3.54 5.75
N ASN A 124 -16.56 -3.21 4.80
CA ASN A 124 -16.18 -2.60 3.52
C ASN A 124 -15.54 -1.20 3.68
N VAL A 125 -16.08 -0.37 4.57
CA VAL A 125 -15.51 0.95 4.90
C VAL A 125 -14.10 0.80 5.48
N VAL A 126 -13.92 -0.11 6.44
CA VAL A 126 -12.61 -0.39 7.06
C VAL A 126 -11.62 -0.95 6.04
N ALA A 127 -12.06 -1.86 5.16
CA ALA A 127 -11.23 -2.41 4.09
C ALA A 127 -10.76 -1.32 3.11
N THR A 128 -11.68 -0.46 2.66
CA THR A 128 -11.37 0.67 1.78
C THR A 128 -10.41 1.66 2.44
N TRP A 129 -10.62 1.98 3.72
CA TRP A 129 -9.71 2.83 4.49
C TRP A 129 -8.29 2.23 4.57
N LYS A 130 -8.20 0.94 4.88
CA LYS A 130 -6.92 0.22 4.92
C LYS A 130 -6.22 0.24 3.56
N GLN A 131 -6.96 0.00 2.48
CA GLN A 131 -6.43 0.03 1.11
C GLN A 131 -5.87 1.42 0.76
N ARG A 132 -6.58 2.50 1.11
CA ARG A 132 -6.10 3.88 0.90
C ARG A 132 -4.78 4.13 1.65
N ARG A 133 -4.65 3.68 2.90
CA ARG A 133 -3.38 3.82 3.66
C ARG A 133 -2.23 3.02 3.07
N THR A 134 -2.48 1.80 2.61
CA THR A 134 -1.46 0.99 1.92
C THR A 134 -1.00 1.65 0.63
N ASN A 135 -1.93 2.16 -0.18
CA ASN A 135 -1.60 2.85 -1.42
C ASN A 135 -0.80 4.13 -1.16
N TYR A 136 -1.17 4.90 -0.12
CA TYR A 136 -0.39 6.06 0.30
C TYR A 136 1.03 5.70 0.72
N ALA A 137 1.19 4.68 1.57
CA ALA A 137 2.52 4.21 1.99
C ALA A 137 3.36 3.72 0.79
N SER A 138 2.73 3.03 -0.17
CA SER A 138 3.38 2.61 -1.40
C SER A 138 3.81 3.80 -2.26
N LEU A 139 2.96 4.82 -2.41
CA LEU A 139 3.27 6.04 -3.16
C LEU A 139 4.50 6.74 -2.55
N ILE A 140 4.50 6.99 -1.24
CA ILE A 140 5.64 7.60 -0.55
C ILE A 140 6.91 6.76 -0.68
N GLY A 141 6.80 5.43 -0.55
CA GLY A 141 7.91 4.50 -0.74
C GLY A 141 8.50 4.58 -2.14
N THR A 142 7.66 4.60 -3.17
CA THR A 142 8.07 4.71 -4.57
C THR A 142 8.73 6.07 -4.85
N SER A 143 8.14 7.18 -4.38
CA SER A 143 8.72 8.52 -4.53
C SER A 143 10.10 8.62 -3.89
N ARG A 144 10.27 8.09 -2.67
CA ARG A 144 11.58 8.03 -2.00
C ARG A 144 12.59 7.19 -2.78
N ASN A 145 12.19 6.02 -3.27
CA ASN A 145 13.05 5.17 -4.07
C ASN A 145 13.50 5.87 -5.36
N LEU A 146 12.58 6.59 -6.01
CA LEU A 146 12.86 7.31 -7.25
C LEU A 146 13.81 8.51 -7.01
N LEU A 147 13.68 9.23 -5.89
CA LEU A 147 14.65 10.27 -5.48
C LEU A 147 16.06 9.71 -5.29
N ILE A 148 16.19 8.51 -4.71
CA ILE A 148 17.48 7.83 -4.55
C ILE A 148 18.04 7.44 -5.94
N GLN A 149 17.18 6.93 -6.83
CA GLN A 149 17.59 6.57 -8.19
C GLN A 149 18.06 7.80 -8.99
N ILE A 150 17.36 8.93 -8.93
CA ILE A 150 17.80 10.20 -9.55
C ILE A 150 19.18 10.59 -9.05
N SER A 151 19.39 10.51 -7.73
CA SER A 151 20.67 10.84 -7.11
C SER A 151 21.82 9.94 -7.58
N SER A 152 21.52 8.69 -7.95
CA SER A 152 22.49 7.73 -8.46
C SER A 152 22.76 7.81 -9.96
N ILE A 153 21.73 8.10 -10.78
CA ILE A 153 21.82 8.17 -12.23
C ILE A 153 22.52 9.47 -12.66
N VAL A 154 22.08 10.58 -12.08
CA VAL A 154 22.69 11.89 -12.32
C VAL A 154 23.86 11.98 -11.36
N ALA A 155 24.93 11.21 -11.56
CA ALA A 155 26.08 11.22 -10.65
C ALA A 155 26.80 12.59 -10.72
N LEU A 156 27.32 13.06 -9.59
CA LEU A 156 28.31 14.13 -9.64
C LEU A 156 29.51 13.52 -10.33
N THR A 157 29.90 14.10 -11.45
CA THR A 157 31.13 13.76 -12.14
C THR A 157 32.30 13.81 -11.15
N THR A 158 33.37 13.08 -11.46
CA THR A 158 34.55 12.93 -10.60
C THR A 158 35.06 14.27 -10.07
N ALA A 159 35.78 14.28 -8.95
CA ALA A 159 36.24 15.51 -8.29
C ALA A 159 37.00 16.49 -9.21
N ASP A 160 37.50 15.99 -10.35
CA ASP A 160 38.23 16.75 -11.38
C ASP A 160 37.33 17.45 -12.42
N ALA A 161 36.01 17.26 -12.36
CA ALA A 161 35.08 17.90 -13.30
C ALA A 161 34.99 19.41 -13.07
N ALA A 162 34.89 20.17 -14.17
CA ALA A 162 34.78 21.62 -14.13
C ALA A 162 33.61 22.08 -13.24
N ALA A 163 33.81 23.18 -12.50
CA ALA A 163 32.80 23.69 -11.56
C ALA A 163 31.45 23.98 -12.23
N GLU A 164 31.47 24.37 -13.51
CA GLU A 164 30.27 24.61 -14.32
C GLU A 164 29.46 23.32 -14.55
N GLU A 165 30.11 22.21 -14.86
CA GLU A 165 29.43 20.92 -15.05
C GLU A 165 28.77 20.45 -13.76
N GLN A 166 29.44 20.63 -12.62
CA GLN A 166 28.87 20.32 -11.32
C GLN A 166 27.63 21.16 -10.99
N ALA A 167 27.60 22.44 -11.41
CA ALA A 167 26.46 23.32 -11.22
C ALA A 167 25.24 22.83 -12.02
N VAL A 168 25.44 22.49 -13.30
CA VAL A 168 24.38 21.95 -14.18
C VAL A 168 23.82 20.63 -13.63
N VAL A 169 24.68 19.72 -13.17
CA VAL A 169 24.26 18.44 -12.58
C VAL A 169 23.43 18.65 -11.30
N ARG A 170 23.80 19.63 -10.46
CA ARG A 170 23.03 19.98 -9.26
C ARG A 170 21.65 20.55 -9.60
N GLU A 171 21.59 21.45 -10.58
CA GLU A 171 20.32 22.02 -11.05
C GLU A 171 19.39 20.95 -11.64
N MET A 172 19.94 20.05 -12.46
CA MET A 172 19.19 18.93 -13.03
C MET A 172 18.62 18.02 -11.94
N ARG A 173 19.41 17.68 -10.91
CA ARG A 173 18.94 16.89 -9.77
C ARG A 173 17.83 17.60 -9.00
N ALA A 174 17.99 18.90 -8.76
CA ALA A 174 17.00 19.70 -8.04
C ALA A 174 15.66 19.75 -8.82
N THR A 175 15.74 19.95 -10.13
CA THR A 175 14.57 20.01 -11.02
C THR A 175 13.85 18.67 -11.09
N LEU A 176 14.58 17.58 -11.32
CA LEU A 176 14.00 16.23 -11.33
C LEU A 176 13.40 15.88 -9.97
N GLY A 177 14.12 16.15 -8.87
CA GLY A 177 13.62 15.89 -7.52
C GLY A 177 12.33 16.64 -7.21
N ARG A 178 12.23 17.91 -7.63
CA ARG A 178 11.01 18.72 -7.52
C ARG A 178 9.85 18.08 -8.28
N TYR A 179 10.07 17.61 -9.51
CA TYR A 179 9.01 16.94 -10.29
C TYR A 179 8.50 15.64 -9.65
N VAL A 180 9.37 14.89 -8.97
CA VAL A 180 8.94 13.68 -8.23
C VAL A 180 8.03 14.04 -7.07
N LEU A 181 8.40 15.06 -6.30
CA LEU A 181 7.58 15.55 -5.20
C LEU A 181 6.26 16.13 -5.71
N LEU A 182 6.30 16.87 -6.82
CA LEU A 182 5.12 17.39 -7.50
C LEU A 182 4.16 16.26 -7.91
N ALA A 183 4.66 15.22 -8.58
CA ALA A 183 3.84 14.08 -8.98
C ALA A 183 3.20 13.37 -7.78
N CYS A 184 3.94 13.24 -6.67
CA CYS A 184 3.44 12.70 -5.42
C CYS A 184 2.30 13.55 -4.83
N GLU A 185 2.49 14.87 -4.79
CA GLU A 185 1.50 15.79 -4.22
C GLU A 185 0.23 15.88 -5.08
N ILE A 186 0.36 15.90 -6.42
CA ILE A 186 -0.77 15.85 -7.34
C ILE A 186 -1.56 14.55 -7.16
N ALA A 187 -0.90 13.41 -6.99
CA ALA A 187 -1.57 12.14 -6.74
C ALA A 187 -2.39 12.18 -5.43
N ILE A 188 -1.88 12.84 -4.39
CA ILE A 188 -2.60 13.06 -3.12
C ILE A 188 -3.81 13.99 -3.32
N LEU A 189 -3.62 15.12 -4.00
CA LEU A 189 -4.69 16.07 -4.30
C LEU A 189 -5.80 15.45 -5.16
N LYS A 190 -5.43 14.65 -6.15
CA LYS A 190 -6.37 13.88 -6.98
C LYS A 190 -7.15 12.87 -6.15
N ALA A 191 -6.50 12.16 -5.24
CA ALA A 191 -7.18 11.22 -4.34
C ALA A 191 -8.16 11.91 -3.36
N ARG A 192 -7.95 13.21 -3.07
CA ARG A 192 -8.86 14.05 -2.28
C ARG A 192 -9.98 14.68 -3.10
N GLY A 193 -9.89 14.64 -4.43
CA GLY A 193 -10.81 15.37 -5.31
C GLY A 193 -10.58 16.89 -5.31
N GLU A 194 -9.40 17.34 -4.88
CA GLU A 194 -9.03 18.76 -4.74
C GLU A 194 -8.08 19.24 -5.84
N MET A 195 -7.74 18.39 -6.81
CA MET A 195 -6.75 18.67 -7.86
C MET A 195 -7.05 19.96 -8.64
N ASP A 196 -8.33 20.18 -8.98
CA ASP A 196 -8.78 21.34 -9.77
C ASP A 196 -9.16 22.54 -8.89
N SER A 197 -8.96 22.45 -7.57
CA SER A 197 -9.31 23.53 -6.65
C SER A 197 -8.31 24.68 -6.71
N ALA A 198 -8.79 25.93 -6.56
CA ALA A 198 -7.90 27.09 -6.44
C ALA A 198 -6.96 26.98 -5.22
N ALA A 199 -7.41 26.30 -4.16
CA ALA A 199 -6.61 26.03 -2.97
C ALA A 199 -5.40 25.13 -3.29
N ALA A 200 -5.57 24.10 -4.12
CA ALA A 200 -4.47 23.24 -4.56
C ALA A 200 -3.40 24.02 -5.33
N ARG A 201 -3.81 24.92 -6.24
CA ARG A 201 -2.87 25.80 -6.96
C ARG A 201 -2.06 26.65 -5.99
N VAL A 202 -2.73 27.30 -5.03
CA VAL A 202 -2.06 28.16 -4.03
C VAL A 202 -1.07 27.36 -3.19
N HIS A 203 -1.46 26.15 -2.75
CA HIS A 203 -0.60 25.24 -1.99
C HIS A 203 0.66 24.85 -2.79
N LEU A 204 0.49 24.40 -4.04
CA LEU A 204 1.61 23.97 -4.88
C LEU A 204 2.59 25.11 -5.21
N LEU A 205 2.08 26.33 -5.42
CA LEU A 205 2.91 27.53 -5.62
C LEU A 205 3.65 27.93 -4.34
N LYS A 206 2.97 27.86 -3.18
CA LYS A 206 3.56 28.19 -1.87
C LYS A 206 4.73 27.26 -1.53
N GLU A 207 4.56 25.96 -1.76
CA GLU A 207 5.60 24.95 -1.54
C GLU A 207 6.68 24.94 -2.62
N ARG A 208 6.58 25.82 -3.64
CA ARG A 208 7.50 25.91 -4.79
C ARG A 208 7.67 24.59 -5.54
N LEU A 209 6.62 23.74 -5.52
CA LEU A 209 6.61 22.50 -6.28
C LEU A 209 6.32 22.76 -7.76
N VAL A 210 5.54 23.81 -8.06
CA VAL A 210 5.16 24.25 -9.40
C VAL A 210 5.58 25.71 -9.58
N LEU A 211 6.11 26.04 -10.76
CA LEU A 211 6.30 27.43 -11.17
C LEU A 211 5.00 27.99 -11.79
N PRO A 212 4.71 29.30 -11.69
CA PRO A 212 3.48 29.88 -12.23
C PRO A 212 3.21 29.51 -13.70
N GLU A 213 4.26 29.51 -14.53
CA GLU A 213 4.23 29.15 -15.95
C GLU A 213 4.05 27.65 -16.22
N GLU A 214 4.49 26.78 -15.31
CA GLU A 214 4.31 25.33 -15.43
C GLU A 214 2.85 24.94 -15.17
N TRP A 215 2.20 25.62 -14.22
CA TRP A 215 0.78 25.38 -13.93
C TRP A 215 -0.09 25.62 -15.16
N GLU A 216 0.15 26.71 -15.88
CA GLU A 216 -0.60 27.05 -17.09
C GLU A 216 -0.45 25.98 -18.18
N ARG A 217 0.73 25.34 -18.27
CA ARG A 217 0.98 24.23 -19.21
C ARG A 217 0.35 22.91 -18.79
N MET A 218 0.09 22.71 -17.50
CA MET A 218 -0.50 21.48 -16.97
C MET A 218 -2.01 21.41 -17.11
N VAL A 219 -2.68 22.56 -17.19
CA VAL A 219 -4.15 22.67 -17.24
C VAL A 219 -4.70 22.72 -18.67
N GLN A 220 -3.84 23.04 -19.66
CA GLN A 220 -4.19 23.00 -21.09
C GLN A 220 -4.41 21.57 -21.58
#